data_AF-A0A8R1XL43-F1
#
_entry.id   AF-A0A8R1XL43-F1
#
_cell.length_a   1.000
_cell.length_b   1.000
_cell.length_c   1.000
_cell.angle_alpha   90.00
_cell.angle_beta   90.00
_cell.angle_gamma   90.00
#
_symmetry.space_group_name_H-M   'P 1'
#
loop_
_entity.id
_entity.type
_entity.pdbx_description
1 polymer ?
#
loop_
_entity_poly.entity_id
_entity_poly.type
_entity_poly.pdbx_seq_one_letter_code
_entity_poly.pdbx_strand_id
1 'polypeptide(L)'
;MISLLLPCLFLGIVANSLKFAEMISTRSTAAKDILLCGDIPATDVEVRLFRKSINANNIFEIEGDTVDRAEQDIEPMIRFHHHCNDDPKNDLKKIGYRTFAINHPKEYVTIGRVPTKPFDNW
;
A
#
# COMPACT_ATOMS: atom_id res chain seq x y z
N MET A 1 -31.21 -27.54 28.45
CA MET A 1 -30.85 -26.75 27.24
C MET A 1 -30.07 -25.47 27.57
N ILE A 2 -30.33 -24.77 28.69
CA ILE A 2 -29.63 -23.51 29.06
C ILE A 2 -28.11 -23.69 29.30
N SER A 3 -27.67 -24.82 29.86
CA SER A 3 -26.24 -25.05 30.18
C SER A 3 -25.31 -25.08 28.96
N LEU A 4 -25.82 -25.30 27.75
CA LEU A 4 -25.05 -25.24 26.50
C LEU A 4 -25.04 -23.83 25.88
N LEU A 5 -25.95 -22.94 26.29
CA LEU A 5 -26.03 -21.57 25.74
C LEU A 5 -24.93 -20.67 26.29
N LEU A 6 -24.60 -20.81 27.58
CA LEU A 6 -23.58 -20.00 28.24
C LEU A 6 -22.17 -20.18 27.65
N PRO A 7 -21.64 -21.40 27.44
CA PRO A 7 -20.33 -21.57 26.80
C PRO A 7 -20.34 -21.09 25.34
N CYS A 8 -21.42 -21.29 24.59
CA CYS A 8 -21.54 -20.77 23.22
C CYS A 8 -21.52 -19.23 23.19
N LEU A 9 -22.23 -18.57 24.11
CA LEU A 9 -22.22 -17.11 24.22
C LEU A 9 -20.83 -16.60 24.58
N PHE A 10 -20.16 -17.25 25.54
CA PHE A 10 -18.79 -16.90 25.92
C PHE A 10 -17.82 -17.06 24.75
N LEU A 11 -17.89 -18.19 24.02
CA LEU A 11 -17.06 -18.44 22.84
C LEU A 11 -17.30 -17.39 21.75
N GLY A 12 -18.55 -16.99 21.53
CA GLY A 12 -18.93 -15.94 20.59
C GLY A 12 -18.37 -14.57 20.98
N ILE A 13 -18.43 -14.19 22.26
CA ILE A 13 -17.85 -12.94 22.78
C ILE A 13 -16.34 -12.94 22.58
N VAL A 14 -15.65 -14.03 22.93
CA VAL A 14 -14.20 -14.15 22.74
C VAL A 14 -13.83 -14.05 21.26
N ALA A 15 -14.51 -14.77 20.37
CA ALA A 15 -14.27 -14.68 18.93
C ALA A 15 -14.48 -13.26 18.38
N ASN A 16 -15.53 -12.57 18.84
CA ASN A 16 -15.79 -11.17 18.45
C ASN A 16 -14.73 -10.21 18.98
N SER A 17 -14.25 -10.41 20.22
CA SER A 17 -13.17 -9.59 20.79
C SER A 17 -11.87 -9.73 20.01
N LEU A 18 -11.52 -10.93 19.53
CA LEU A 18 -10.32 -11.15 18.72
C LEU A 18 -10.42 -10.46 17.36
N LYS A 19 -11.57 -10.61 16.67
CA LYS A 19 -11.83 -9.90 15.40
C LYS A 19 -11.80 -8.39 15.56
N PHE A 20 -12.35 -7.88 16.68
CA PHE A 20 -12.32 -6.46 16.98
C PHE A 20 -10.89 -5.98 17.25
N ALA A 21 -10.11 -6.72 18.04
CA ALA A 21 -8.71 -6.41 18.32
C ALA A 21 -7.87 -6.36 17.04
N GLU A 22 -8.05 -7.33 16.14
CA GLU A 22 -7.37 -7.33 14.84
C GLU A 22 -7.76 -6.10 14.00
N MET A 23 -9.05 -5.75 13.95
CA MET A 23 -9.53 -4.61 13.18
C MET A 23 -8.99 -3.27 13.68
N ILE A 24 -8.97 -3.04 15.00
CA ILE A 24 -8.46 -1.79 15.59
C ILE A 24 -6.93 -1.72 15.58
N SER A 25 -6.26 -2.87 15.50
CA SER A 25 -4.81 -2.98 15.38
C SER A 25 -4.35 -2.70 13.96
N THR A 26 -5.09 -3.24 12.98
CA THR A 26 -4.73 -3.11 11.57
C THR A 26 -4.60 -1.66 11.17
N ARG A 27 -3.52 -1.35 10.47
CA ARG A 27 -3.31 -0.11 9.73
C ARG A 27 -3.32 -0.38 8.24
N SER A 28 -3.79 0.60 7.48
CA SER A 28 -3.77 0.60 6.01
C SER A 28 -3.42 1.98 5.47
N THR A 29 -2.91 2.02 4.24
CA THR A 29 -2.65 3.26 3.52
C THR A 29 -2.81 3.03 2.01
N ALA A 30 -3.13 4.10 1.30
CA ALA A 30 -3.25 4.10 -0.15
C ALA A 30 -2.53 5.30 -0.74
N ALA A 31 -2.15 5.19 -2.01
CA ALA A 31 -1.60 6.29 -2.77
C ALA A 31 -2.07 6.20 -4.23
N LYS A 32 -2.33 7.36 -4.82
CA LYS A 32 -2.69 7.50 -6.23
C LYS A 32 -2.07 8.77 -6.78
N ASP A 33 -1.53 8.72 -7.99
CA ASP A 33 -0.93 9.90 -8.61
C ASP A 33 -0.75 9.73 -10.13
N ILE A 34 -0.31 10.81 -10.77
CA ILE A 34 0.13 10.84 -12.16
C ILE A 34 1.66 10.73 -12.22
N LEU A 35 2.15 9.80 -13.04
CA LEU A 35 3.58 9.58 -13.28
C LEU A 35 4.01 10.25 -14.57
N LEU A 36 5.03 11.09 -14.45
CA LEU A 36 5.66 11.78 -15.57
C LEU A 36 7.13 11.39 -15.71
N CYS A 37 7.60 11.48 -16.95
CA CYS A 37 8.94 11.19 -17.39
C CYS A 37 9.53 12.47 -18.00
N GLY A 38 9.95 13.41 -17.15
CA GLY A 38 10.06 14.81 -17.57
C GLY A 38 8.67 15.39 -17.78
N ASP A 39 8.38 15.91 -18.98
CA ASP A 39 7.09 16.54 -19.31
C ASP A 39 6.09 15.61 -20.01
N ILE A 40 6.47 14.34 -20.24
CA ILE A 40 5.60 13.36 -20.90
C ILE A 40 5.05 12.32 -19.91
N PRO A 41 3.86 11.76 -20.15
CA PRO A 41 3.32 10.67 -19.36
C PRO A 41 4.30 9.48 -19.30
N ALA A 42 4.58 8.97 -18.09
CA ALA A 42 5.45 7.81 -17.91
C ALA A 42 4.76 6.53 -18.41
N THR A 43 5.57 5.55 -18.80
CA THR A 43 5.12 4.23 -19.24
C THR A 43 5.98 3.16 -18.58
N ASP A 44 5.40 1.97 -18.37
CA ASP A 44 6.11 0.80 -17.83
C ASP A 44 6.82 1.07 -16.49
N VAL A 45 6.08 1.64 -15.53
CA VAL A 45 6.56 1.93 -14.18
C VAL A 45 6.04 0.87 -13.21
N GLU A 46 6.93 0.17 -12.53
CA GLU A 46 6.57 -0.68 -11.40
C GLU A 46 6.44 0.17 -10.12
N VAL A 47 5.22 0.33 -9.64
CA VAL A 47 4.91 1.02 -8.39
C VAL A 47 4.78 0.00 -7.26
N ARG A 48 5.54 0.19 -6.18
CA ARG A 48 5.52 -0.67 -4.99
C ARG A 48 5.11 0.09 -3.75
N LEU A 49 4.19 -0.50 -2.99
CA LEU A 49 3.77 -0.05 -1.67
C LEU A 49 3.73 -1.30 -0.76
N PHE A 50 4.59 -1.34 0.24
CA PHE A 50 4.87 -2.53 1.06
C PHE A 50 5.29 -3.77 0.24
N ARG A 51 4.45 -4.81 0.26
CA ARG A 51 4.61 -6.09 -0.42
C ARG A 51 3.78 -6.13 -1.72
N LYS A 52 2.99 -5.08 -1.99
CA LYS A 52 2.20 -4.98 -3.21
C LYS A 52 3.01 -4.24 -4.27
N SER A 53 2.94 -4.74 -5.49
CA SER A 53 3.51 -4.10 -6.67
C SER A 53 2.47 -4.11 -7.78
N ILE A 54 2.42 -3.04 -8.56
CA ILE A 54 1.61 -2.95 -9.77
C ILE A 54 2.48 -2.37 -10.89
N ASN A 55 2.17 -2.74 -12.12
CA ASN A 55 2.70 -2.03 -13.29
C ASN A 55 1.69 -0.95 -13.66
N ALA A 56 2.17 0.28 -13.74
CA ALA A 56 1.38 1.44 -14.08
C ALA A 56 2.00 2.15 -15.29
N ASN A 57 1.15 2.80 -16.06
CA ASN A 57 1.61 3.81 -17.02
C ASN A 57 1.61 5.17 -16.32
N ASN A 58 0.86 6.12 -16.85
CA ASN A 58 0.83 7.48 -16.37
C ASN A 58 -0.03 7.69 -15.12
N ILE A 59 -0.92 6.76 -14.76
CA ILE A 59 -1.75 6.86 -13.55
C ILE A 59 -1.58 5.57 -12.75
N PHE A 60 -1.46 5.71 -11.44
CA PHE A 60 -1.47 4.56 -10.53
C PHE A 60 -2.42 4.79 -9.36
N GLU A 61 -2.89 3.69 -8.79
CA GLU A 61 -3.54 3.61 -7.50
C GLU A 61 -3.12 2.30 -6.83
N ILE A 62 -2.60 2.40 -5.61
CA ILE A 62 -2.07 1.25 -4.87
C ILE A 62 -2.40 1.37 -3.39
N GLU A 63 -2.72 0.24 -2.77
CA GLU A 63 -3.13 0.13 -1.37
C GLU A 63 -2.34 -0.97 -0.67
N GLY A 64 -2.11 -0.81 0.63
CA GLY A 64 -1.49 -1.84 1.46
C GLY A 64 -1.93 -1.74 2.91
N ASP A 65 -1.85 -2.87 3.60
CA ASP A 65 -2.23 -3.01 5.00
C ASP A 65 -1.25 -3.89 5.80
N THR A 66 -1.52 -3.98 7.09
CA THR A 66 -0.75 -4.72 8.10
C THR A 66 -1.46 -6.00 8.57
N VAL A 67 -2.45 -6.50 7.82
CA VAL A 67 -3.09 -7.79 8.13
C VAL A 67 -2.02 -8.88 8.13
N ASP A 68 -2.13 -9.80 9.09
CA ASP A 68 -1.18 -10.89 9.31
C ASP A 68 0.28 -10.44 9.57
N ARG A 69 0.48 -9.22 10.11
CA ARG A 69 1.81 -8.71 10.51
C ARG A 69 1.95 -8.59 12.02
N ALA A 70 3.15 -8.88 12.52
CA ALA A 70 3.50 -8.60 13.92
C ALA A 70 3.64 -7.09 14.18
N GLU A 71 4.17 -6.34 13.21
CA GLU A 71 4.30 -4.89 13.26
C GLU A 71 3.11 -4.24 12.57
N GLN A 72 2.42 -3.40 13.32
CA GLN A 72 1.18 -2.75 12.91
C GLN A 72 1.41 -1.28 12.55
N ASP A 73 2.57 -0.73 12.90
CA ASP A 73 2.95 0.61 12.51
C ASP A 73 3.31 0.66 11.02
N ILE A 74 2.83 1.70 10.35
CA ILE A 74 3.13 1.97 8.95
C ILE A 74 4.03 3.19 8.87
N GLU A 75 5.20 3.01 8.25
CA GLU A 75 5.99 4.09 7.69
C GLU A 75 5.76 4.10 6.18
N PRO A 76 4.86 4.98 5.66
CA PRO A 76 4.40 4.87 4.29
C PRO A 76 5.51 5.25 3.32
N MET A 77 5.90 4.31 2.46
CA MET A 77 6.88 4.53 1.40
C MET A 77 6.41 3.90 0.10
N ILE A 78 6.38 4.70 -0.96
CA ILE A 78 6.08 4.26 -2.32
C ILE A 78 7.39 4.26 -3.09
N ARG A 79 7.70 3.15 -3.78
CA ARG A 79 8.90 2.99 -4.59
C ARG A 79 8.53 2.77 -6.04
N PHE A 80 9.22 3.45 -6.94
CA PHE A 80 8.97 3.39 -8.38
C PHE A 80 10.21 2.80 -9.06
N HIS A 81 10.02 1.79 -9.90
CA HIS A 81 11.07 1.26 -10.79
C HIS A 81 10.66 1.55 -12.23
N HIS A 82 11.53 2.22 -13.00
CA HIS A 82 11.15 2.72 -14.32
C HIS A 82 12.36 2.86 -15.25
N HIS A 83 12.09 2.99 -16.55
CA HIS A 83 13.08 3.15 -17.63
C HIS A 83 13.09 4.57 -18.23
N CYS A 84 12.78 5.58 -17.43
CA CYS A 84 12.71 6.94 -17.97
C CYS A 84 14.03 7.42 -18.52
N ASN A 85 13.97 8.02 -19.71
CA ASN A 85 15.11 8.55 -20.44
C ASN A 85 16.15 7.48 -20.82
N ASP A 86 15.76 6.21 -20.83
CA ASP A 86 16.57 5.16 -21.45
C ASP A 86 16.59 5.42 -22.95
N ASP A 87 17.75 5.81 -23.47
CA ASP A 87 18.00 5.97 -24.89
C ASP A 87 18.96 4.87 -25.35
N PRO A 88 18.43 3.70 -25.77
CA PRO A 88 19.27 2.58 -26.17
C PRO A 88 20.09 2.85 -27.43
N LYS A 89 19.82 3.95 -28.15
CA LYS A 89 20.56 4.31 -29.36
C LYS A 89 21.73 5.24 -29.04
N ASN A 90 21.52 6.22 -28.15
CA ASN A 90 22.51 7.28 -27.94
C ASN A 90 23.20 7.25 -26.57
N ASP A 91 22.65 6.54 -25.57
CA ASP A 91 23.20 6.54 -24.22
C ASP A 91 23.12 5.15 -23.57
N LEU A 92 23.94 4.23 -24.08
CA LEU A 92 24.09 2.87 -23.54
C LEU A 92 24.46 2.85 -22.04
N LYS A 93 25.01 3.94 -21.50
CA LYS A 93 25.39 4.05 -20.08
C LYS A 93 24.19 4.32 -19.18
N LYS A 94 23.08 4.80 -19.74
CA LYS A 94 21.86 5.17 -19.02
C LYS A 94 20.74 4.15 -19.13
N ILE A 95 20.94 3.06 -19.88
CA ILE A 95 19.98 1.96 -19.97
C ILE A 95 19.99 1.20 -18.64
N GLY A 96 18.82 1.12 -18.00
CA GLY A 96 18.64 0.33 -16.80
C GLY A 96 17.55 0.88 -15.90
N TYR A 97 16.94 -0.01 -15.11
CA TYR A 97 15.92 0.38 -14.14
C TYR A 97 16.48 1.43 -13.18
N ARG A 98 15.80 2.57 -13.13
CA ARG A 98 16.00 3.60 -12.12
C ARG A 98 15.00 3.39 -11.02
N THR A 99 15.39 3.77 -9.81
CA THR A 99 14.52 3.68 -8.65
C THR A 99 14.52 4.99 -7.89
N PHE A 100 13.33 5.47 -7.57
CA PHE A 100 13.15 6.50 -6.56
C PHE A 100 12.05 6.08 -5.59
N ALA A 101 12.09 6.63 -4.39
CA ALA A 101 11.09 6.36 -3.36
C ALA A 101 10.68 7.68 -2.71
N ILE A 102 9.40 7.78 -2.39
CA ILE A 102 8.84 8.89 -1.62
C ILE A 102 8.22 8.33 -0.35
N ASN A 103 8.48 9.00 0.76
CA ASN A 103 7.72 8.79 1.97
C ASN A 103 6.51 9.71 1.92
N HIS A 104 5.32 9.19 2.19
CA HIS A 104 4.14 10.03 2.34
C HIS A 104 3.74 10.16 3.81
N PRO A 105 3.06 11.26 4.20
CA PRO A 105 2.82 11.57 5.60
C PRO A 105 2.03 10.49 6.35
N LYS A 106 2.37 10.27 7.63
CA LYS A 106 1.70 9.26 8.49
C LYS A 106 0.19 9.55 8.69
N GLU A 107 -0.27 10.77 8.44
CA GLU A 107 -1.70 11.15 8.47
C GLU A 107 -2.57 10.45 7.39
N TYR A 108 -1.95 9.86 6.36
CA TYR A 108 -2.62 9.01 5.36
C TYR A 108 -2.60 7.52 5.74
N VAL A 109 -2.18 7.21 6.97
CA VAL A 109 -2.33 5.89 7.57
C VAL A 109 -3.63 5.87 8.35
N THR A 110 -4.48 4.90 8.06
CA THR A 110 -5.81 4.78 8.64
C THR A 110 -5.96 3.49 9.42
N ILE A 111 -6.90 3.47 10.37
CA ILE A 111 -7.23 2.27 11.14
C ILE A 111 -8.15 1.38 10.30
N GLY A 112 -7.87 0.07 10.31
CA GLY A 112 -8.61 -0.95 9.58
C GLY A 112 -7.91 -1.41 8.31
N ARG A 113 -8.51 -2.40 7.64
CA ARG A 113 -7.96 -3.07 6.46
C ARG A 113 -8.04 -2.24 5.17
N VAL A 114 -9.05 -1.37 5.08
CA VAL A 114 -9.30 -0.57 3.87
C VAL A 114 -8.93 0.88 4.16
N PRO A 115 -8.02 1.49 3.37
CA PRO A 115 -7.60 2.86 3.58
C PRO A 115 -8.74 3.84 3.28
N THR A 116 -9.03 4.74 4.22
CA THR A 116 -10.14 5.71 4.06
C THR A 116 -9.70 7.05 3.45
N LYS A 117 -8.39 7.30 3.38
CA LYS A 117 -7.81 8.53 2.82
C LYS A 117 -6.53 8.19 2.03
N PRO A 118 -6.59 8.10 0.68
CA PRO A 118 -5.40 7.93 -0.12
C PRO A 118 -4.53 9.18 -0.11
N PHE A 119 -3.22 9.02 -0.21
CA PHE A 119 -2.29 10.10 -0.52
C PHE A 119 -2.39 10.42 -2.02
N ASP A 120 -2.83 11.63 -2.34
CA ASP A 120 -2.99 12.12 -3.71
C ASP A 120 -2.41 13.54 -3.88
N ASN A 121 -1.70 13.77 -4.98
CA ASN A 121 -1.14 15.08 -5.34
C ASN A 121 -1.62 15.58 -6.71
N TRP A 122 -2.87 15.28 -7.08
CA TRP A 122 -3.45 15.74 -8.35
C TRP A 122 -3.52 17.27 -8.46
#